data_AF-A0A7S0CMZ8-F1
#
_entry.id   AF-A0A7S0CMZ8-F1
#
_cell.length_a   1.000
_cell.length_b   1.000
_cell.length_c   1.000
_cell.angle_alpha   90.00
_cell.angle_beta   90.00
_cell.angle_gamma   90.00
#
_symmetry.space_group_name_H-M   'P 1'
#
loop_
_entity.id
_entity.type
_entity.pdbx_description
1 polymer ?
#
loop_
_entity_poly.entity_id
_entity_poly.type
_entity_poly.pdbx_seq_one_letter_code
_entity_poly.pdbx_strand_id
1 'polypeptide(L)'
;MSKRFHVKAGYCNAMGTLNGFCALDSGQCGADRTFSSSKLTDSAGAFRACLTRDNTENTFLGTCGEGCASDETSCNDTFQLDFGAELRAGCTMKKAVYGDCDGRCVWSANDCSNSETYGFTENCTCDQVQVGACQGLAVGEPMFCAVSPGACDPSQEWRTIAQLAEQDISCYLCRGASKPQPVAPKPDPLPLSPPTMQPTSTPTMQPTTEVVESMPLAVEEDNNVAMIGGIVGGVAAGLLVLIGVLFFRRKRKEGKPLSNLNPDRIDVENEELSVG
;
A
#
# COMPACT_ATOMS: atom_id res chain seq x y z
N MET A 1 -1.47 -21.95 8.08
CA MET A 1 -1.90 -20.79 8.89
C MET A 1 -1.35 -19.60 8.16
N SER A 2 -2.21 -18.83 7.49
CA SER A 2 -1.77 -17.74 6.63
C SER A 2 -0.90 -16.74 7.39
N LYS A 3 0.20 -16.32 6.75
CA LYS A 3 1.08 -15.29 7.30
C LYS A 3 0.41 -13.94 7.15
N ARG A 4 0.10 -13.32 8.29
CA ARG A 4 -0.53 -12.01 8.36
C ARG A 4 0.51 -10.89 8.45
N PHE A 5 0.45 -9.95 7.52
CA PHE A 5 1.25 -8.74 7.49
C PHE A 5 0.37 -7.50 7.51
N HIS A 6 0.97 -6.33 7.78
CA HIS A 6 0.28 -5.05 7.83
C HIS A 6 1.00 -3.98 7.02
N VAL A 7 0.25 -2.98 6.54
CA VAL A 7 0.79 -1.83 5.81
C VAL A 7 1.80 -1.07 6.68
N LYS A 8 2.85 -0.60 6.02
CA LYS A 8 3.80 0.37 6.56
C LYS A 8 3.73 1.61 5.68
N ALA A 9 3.52 2.78 6.29
CA ALA A 9 3.56 4.03 5.54
C ALA A 9 4.97 4.33 5.02
N GLY A 10 5.04 4.90 3.82
CA GLY A 10 6.21 5.58 3.29
C GLY A 10 6.31 7.02 3.81
N TYR A 11 7.15 7.82 3.17
CA TYR A 11 7.43 9.19 3.55
C TYR A 11 7.42 10.12 2.32
N CYS A 12 6.65 11.21 2.40
CA CYS A 12 6.67 12.29 1.41
C CYS A 12 7.59 13.40 1.87
N ASN A 13 8.66 13.68 1.11
CA ASN A 13 9.57 14.79 1.39
C ASN A 13 9.51 15.87 0.29
N ALA A 14 9.41 17.15 0.68
CA ALA A 14 9.66 18.25 -0.24
C ALA A 14 11.17 18.39 -0.48
N MET A 15 11.58 18.50 -1.75
CA MET A 15 12.99 18.59 -2.11
C MET A 15 13.71 19.71 -1.35
N GLY A 16 14.81 19.36 -0.68
CA GLY A 16 15.63 20.34 0.06
C GLY A 16 15.10 20.74 1.44
N THR A 17 14.07 20.06 1.97
CA THR A 17 13.55 20.32 3.32
C THR A 17 13.59 19.08 4.21
N LEU A 18 13.50 19.30 5.53
CA LEU A 18 13.25 18.25 6.51
C LEU A 18 11.74 18.08 6.81
N ASN A 19 10.88 18.86 6.14
CA ASN A 19 9.45 18.88 6.37
C ASN A 19 8.76 17.84 5.48
N GLY A 20 8.53 16.66 6.02
CA GLY A 20 7.73 15.63 5.36
C GLY A 20 6.64 15.07 6.25
N PHE A 21 5.90 14.11 5.71
CA PHE A 21 4.80 13.44 6.39
C PHE A 21 4.67 12.01 5.89
N CYS A 22 3.98 11.18 6.67
CA CYS A 22 3.74 9.79 6.32
C CYS A 22 2.65 9.70 5.27
N ALA A 23 2.84 8.82 4.30
CA ALA A 23 1.90 8.57 3.22
C ALA A 23 1.84 7.07 2.92
N LEU A 24 0.69 6.58 2.50
CA LEU A 24 0.50 5.19 2.08
C LEU A 24 0.86 4.96 0.62
N ASP A 25 0.80 6.01 -0.21
CA ASP A 25 1.04 5.98 -1.65
C ASP A 25 1.66 7.29 -2.16
N SER A 26 2.35 7.24 -3.30
CA SER A 26 2.96 8.41 -3.93
C SER A 26 1.96 9.48 -4.39
N GLY A 27 0.72 9.13 -4.72
CA GLY A 27 -0.35 10.07 -5.04
C GLY A 27 -0.68 11.02 -3.88
N GLN A 28 -0.39 10.64 -2.64
CA GLN A 28 -0.58 11.48 -1.46
C GLN A 28 0.55 12.49 -1.22
N CYS A 29 1.62 12.49 -2.03
CA CYS A 29 2.71 13.44 -1.83
C CYS A 29 2.45 14.80 -2.49
N GLY A 30 1.52 14.90 -3.45
CA GLY A 30 1.44 16.07 -4.31
C GLY A 30 2.63 16.18 -5.28
N ALA A 31 2.59 17.16 -6.17
CA ALA A 31 3.55 17.28 -7.28
C ALA A 31 4.94 17.81 -6.87
N ASP A 32 5.06 18.47 -5.72
CA ASP A 32 6.28 19.12 -5.23
C ASP A 32 7.12 18.23 -4.29
N ARG A 33 6.68 16.99 -4.07
CA ARG A 33 7.31 16.07 -3.10
C ARG A 33 7.66 14.75 -3.75
N THR A 34 8.66 14.11 -3.17
CA THR A 34 9.09 12.76 -3.56
C THR A 34 8.63 11.77 -2.50
N PHE A 35 7.94 10.73 -2.97
CA PHE A 35 7.59 9.58 -2.14
C PHE A 35 8.80 8.65 -1.98
N SER A 36 9.03 8.21 -0.76
CA SER A 36 9.94 7.11 -0.43
C SER A 36 9.15 5.99 0.20
N SER A 37 9.24 4.77 -0.34
CA SER A 37 8.52 3.62 0.18
C SER A 37 8.94 3.29 1.62
N SER A 38 8.18 2.42 2.28
CA SER A 38 8.53 1.91 3.61
C SER A 38 9.86 1.14 3.63
N LYS A 39 10.27 0.52 2.50
CA LYS A 39 11.55 -0.19 2.36
C LYS A 39 12.74 0.77 2.44
N LEU A 40 12.68 1.90 1.73
CA LEU A 40 13.74 2.91 1.79
C LEU A 40 13.74 3.66 3.13
N THR A 41 12.57 3.75 3.77
CA THR A 41 12.35 4.40 5.06
C THR A 41 13.01 3.62 6.22
N ASP A 42 13.10 2.28 6.14
CA ASP A 42 13.74 1.43 7.16
C ASP A 42 15.24 1.77 7.39
N SER A 43 15.92 2.31 6.37
CA SER A 43 17.37 2.56 6.37
C SER A 43 17.79 3.98 6.75
N ALA A 44 16.88 4.95 6.80
CA ALA A 44 17.21 6.35 7.10
C ALA A 44 16.43 6.91 8.32
N GLY A 45 17.19 7.44 9.29
CA GLY A 45 16.76 7.62 10.68
C GLY A 45 15.50 8.46 10.91
N ALA A 46 15.29 9.53 10.14
CA ALA A 46 14.12 10.40 10.30
C ALA A 46 12.80 9.75 9.80
N PHE A 47 12.89 8.83 8.86
CA PHE A 47 11.71 8.27 8.18
C PHE A 47 11.07 7.13 9.00
N ARG A 48 11.83 6.53 9.92
CA ARG A 48 11.36 5.42 10.78
C ARG A 48 10.10 5.74 11.58
N ALA A 49 9.82 7.02 11.82
CA ALA A 49 8.58 7.45 12.46
C ALA A 49 7.34 6.91 11.72
N CYS A 50 7.34 6.88 10.38
CA CYS A 50 6.19 6.43 9.59
C CYS A 50 5.89 4.93 9.68
N LEU A 51 6.86 4.14 10.15
CA LEU A 51 6.73 2.70 10.31
C LEU A 51 6.02 2.30 11.61
N THR A 52 5.83 3.27 12.52
CA THR A 52 5.09 3.05 13.75
C THR A 52 3.61 2.87 13.46
N ARG A 53 2.93 2.08 14.30
CA ARG A 53 1.49 1.86 14.20
C ARG A 53 0.73 3.19 14.19
N ASP A 54 1.05 4.05 15.14
CA ASP A 54 0.33 5.32 15.31
C ASP A 54 0.51 6.23 14.10
N ASN A 55 1.71 6.37 13.55
CA ASN A 55 1.91 7.23 12.38
C ASN A 55 1.35 6.61 11.09
N THR A 56 1.39 5.29 10.93
CA THR A 56 0.70 4.64 9.80
C THR A 56 -0.81 4.88 9.91
N GLU A 57 -1.45 4.53 11.03
CA GLU A 57 -2.91 4.65 11.21
C GLU A 57 -3.41 6.10 11.25
N ASN A 58 -2.55 7.07 11.56
CA ASN A 58 -2.87 8.50 11.48
C ASN A 58 -2.44 9.13 10.14
N THR A 59 -2.07 8.33 9.14
CA THR A 59 -1.80 8.84 7.80
C THR A 59 -3.07 9.49 7.24
N PHE A 60 -2.90 10.67 6.67
CA PHE A 60 -3.99 11.45 6.10
C PHE A 60 -4.53 10.78 4.84
N LEU A 61 -5.84 10.80 4.71
CA LEU A 61 -6.60 10.31 3.55
C LEU A 61 -7.37 11.47 2.92
N GLY A 62 -7.86 11.27 1.70
CA GLY A 62 -8.68 12.30 1.05
C GLY A 62 -10.04 12.47 1.73
N THR A 63 -10.65 13.63 1.50
CA THR A 63 -12.03 13.91 1.90
C THR A 63 -12.97 13.56 0.76
N CYS A 64 -14.16 13.07 1.11
CA CYS A 64 -15.25 12.79 0.18
C CYS A 64 -16.55 13.36 0.75
N GLY A 65 -16.94 14.56 0.29
CA GLY A 65 -18.02 15.32 0.93
C GLY A 65 -17.69 15.60 2.41
N GLU A 66 -18.52 15.12 3.33
CA GLU A 66 -18.29 15.21 4.78
C GLU A 66 -17.50 14.03 5.36
N GLY A 67 -17.20 13.02 4.54
CA GLY A 67 -16.52 11.79 4.94
C GLY A 67 -15.05 11.72 4.53
N CYS A 68 -14.44 10.58 4.84
CA CYS A 68 -13.06 10.27 4.52
C CYS A 68 -13.00 9.07 3.58
N ALA A 69 -12.26 9.22 2.49
CA ALA A 69 -12.10 8.20 1.45
C ALA A 69 -10.62 7.90 1.21
N SER A 70 -10.34 6.63 0.95
CA SER A 70 -9.01 6.12 0.58
C SER A 70 -8.51 6.70 -0.74
N ASP A 71 -9.39 6.80 -1.73
CA ASP A 71 -9.12 7.36 -3.06
C ASP A 71 -10.40 7.88 -3.75
N GLU A 72 -10.25 8.39 -4.97
CA GLU A 72 -11.35 8.90 -5.79
C GLU A 72 -12.38 7.82 -6.15
N THR A 73 -11.95 6.57 -6.34
CA THR A 73 -12.87 5.46 -6.66
C THR A 73 -13.73 5.05 -5.48
N SER A 74 -13.28 5.39 -4.29
CA SER A 74 -13.98 5.18 -3.02
C SER A 74 -14.77 6.42 -2.61
N CYS A 75 -15.12 7.28 -3.57
CA CYS A 75 -15.89 8.49 -3.33
C CYS A 75 -17.03 8.64 -4.34
N ASN A 76 -18.27 8.71 -3.84
CA ASN A 76 -19.45 9.03 -4.65
C ASN A 76 -19.63 10.54 -4.90
N ASP A 77 -18.80 11.37 -4.27
CA ASP A 77 -18.82 12.83 -4.34
C ASP A 77 -17.47 13.36 -4.86
N THR A 78 -17.16 14.63 -4.62
CA THR A 78 -15.90 15.26 -5.00
C THR A 78 -14.80 14.82 -4.05
N PHE A 79 -13.90 13.97 -4.55
CA PHE A 79 -12.69 13.59 -3.83
C PHE A 79 -11.70 14.75 -3.81
N GLN A 80 -11.17 15.08 -2.63
CA GLN A 80 -10.14 16.10 -2.48
C GLN A 80 -8.99 15.59 -1.60
N LEU A 81 -7.77 15.69 -2.11
CA LEU A 81 -6.54 15.54 -1.33
C LEU A 81 -6.14 16.92 -0.82
N ASP A 82 -6.66 17.32 0.35
CA ASP A 82 -6.26 18.58 0.95
C ASP A 82 -4.98 18.40 1.79
N PHE A 83 -3.89 19.01 1.33
CA PHE A 83 -2.60 18.97 2.03
C PHE A 83 -2.45 20.05 3.11
N GLY A 84 -3.46 20.90 3.32
CA GLY A 84 -3.50 21.97 4.31
C GLY A 84 -3.35 21.44 5.74
N ALA A 85 -2.54 22.12 6.55
CA ALA A 85 -2.22 21.69 7.91
C ALA A 85 -3.44 21.59 8.84
N GLU A 86 -4.50 22.38 8.61
CA GLU A 86 -5.73 22.36 9.41
C GLU A 86 -6.63 21.15 9.12
N LEU A 87 -6.62 20.61 7.89
CA LEU A 87 -7.48 19.49 7.49
C LEU A 87 -6.86 18.10 7.75
N ARG A 88 -5.55 18.05 8.01
CA ARG A 88 -4.82 16.81 8.37
C ARG A 88 -5.34 16.12 9.64
N ALA A 89 -6.13 16.79 10.48
CA ALA A 89 -6.69 16.22 11.71
C ALA A 89 -8.02 15.47 11.50
N GLY A 90 -8.69 15.68 10.36
CA GLY A 90 -10.04 15.17 10.09
C GLY A 90 -10.04 13.74 9.58
N CYS A 91 -9.38 13.51 8.44
CA CYS A 91 -9.45 12.26 7.71
C CYS A 91 -8.19 11.42 7.83
N THR A 92 -8.26 10.43 8.72
CA THR A 92 -7.22 9.42 8.93
C THR A 92 -7.80 8.04 8.67
N MET A 93 -6.93 7.03 8.56
CA MET A 93 -7.36 5.63 8.37
C MET A 93 -8.37 5.18 9.44
N LYS A 94 -8.22 5.63 10.69
CA LYS A 94 -9.16 5.27 11.78
C LYS A 94 -10.59 5.77 11.57
N LYS A 95 -10.77 6.81 10.76
CA LYS A 95 -12.06 7.46 10.50
C LYS A 95 -12.55 7.26 9.07
N ALA A 96 -11.79 6.56 8.23
CA ALA A 96 -12.20 6.26 6.87
C ALA A 96 -13.33 5.23 6.84
N VAL A 97 -14.22 5.43 5.88
CA VAL A 97 -15.17 4.41 5.45
C VAL A 97 -14.47 3.57 4.39
N TYR A 98 -14.62 2.25 4.50
CA TYR A 98 -14.02 1.30 3.58
C TYR A 98 -15.08 0.64 2.71
N GLY A 99 -14.61 0.05 1.61
CA GLY A 99 -15.46 -0.72 0.72
C GLY A 99 -15.57 -2.18 1.14
N ASP A 100 -16.54 -2.84 0.53
CA ASP A 100 -16.77 -4.26 0.56
C ASP A 100 -16.87 -4.77 -0.89
N CYS A 101 -16.20 -5.88 -1.17
CA CYS A 101 -16.36 -6.68 -2.37
C CYS A 101 -16.91 -8.05 -1.93
N ASP A 102 -18.21 -8.29 -2.10
CA ASP A 102 -18.88 -9.55 -1.77
C ASP A 102 -18.54 -10.13 -0.36
N GLY A 103 -18.52 -9.28 0.67
CA GLY A 103 -18.23 -9.64 2.06
C GLY A 103 -16.76 -9.51 2.47
N ARG A 104 -15.89 -9.05 1.57
CA ARG A 104 -14.47 -8.79 1.83
C ARG A 104 -14.20 -7.29 1.91
N CYS A 105 -13.73 -6.84 3.08
CA CYS A 105 -13.31 -5.46 3.27
C CYS A 105 -12.10 -5.11 2.39
N VAL A 106 -12.23 -4.03 1.62
CA VAL A 106 -11.20 -3.58 0.68
C VAL A 106 -10.86 -2.10 0.84
N TRP A 107 -9.66 -1.75 0.38
CA TRP A 107 -9.16 -0.38 0.42
C TRP A 107 -9.88 0.50 -0.60
N SER A 108 -10.08 0.02 -1.83
CA SER A 108 -10.69 0.76 -2.92
C SER A 108 -11.54 -0.13 -3.84
N ALA A 109 -12.31 0.49 -4.74
CA ALA A 109 -13.06 -0.26 -5.75
C ALA A 109 -12.13 -1.03 -6.71
N ASN A 110 -10.88 -0.57 -6.89
CA ASN A 110 -9.89 -1.24 -7.72
C ASN A 110 -9.37 -2.57 -7.13
N ASP A 111 -9.67 -2.84 -5.85
CA ASP A 111 -9.31 -4.09 -5.17
C ASP A 111 -10.39 -5.19 -5.31
N CYS A 112 -11.52 -4.85 -5.94
CA CYS A 112 -12.51 -5.83 -6.38
C CYS A 112 -12.06 -6.48 -7.69
N SER A 113 -12.32 -7.77 -7.82
CA SER A 113 -12.30 -8.47 -9.11
C SER A 113 -13.45 -8.02 -9.99
N ASN A 114 -13.35 -8.25 -11.30
CA ASN A 114 -14.36 -7.83 -12.27
C ASN A 114 -15.75 -8.48 -12.05
N SER A 115 -15.82 -9.56 -11.26
CA SER A 115 -17.06 -10.26 -10.91
C SER A 115 -17.66 -9.81 -9.58
N GLU A 116 -16.90 -9.12 -8.73
CA GLU A 116 -17.37 -8.64 -7.43
C GLU A 116 -18.07 -7.27 -7.58
N THR A 117 -19.07 -7.02 -6.74
CA THR A 117 -19.70 -5.70 -6.68
C THR A 117 -19.10 -4.89 -5.54
N TYR A 118 -18.56 -3.70 -5.85
CA TYR A 118 -18.09 -2.77 -4.83
C TYR A 118 -19.26 -2.07 -4.13
N GLY A 119 -19.28 -2.09 -2.80
CA GLY A 119 -20.23 -1.34 -1.99
C GLY A 119 -19.56 -0.66 -0.80
N PHE A 120 -20.05 0.51 -0.40
CA PHE A 120 -19.63 1.14 0.85
C PHE A 120 -20.26 0.42 2.04
N THR A 121 -19.47 0.20 3.10
CA THR A 121 -19.98 -0.43 4.33
C THR A 121 -19.36 0.16 5.57
N GLU A 122 -20.16 0.32 6.61
CA GLU A 122 -19.69 0.70 7.96
C GLU A 122 -19.19 -0.52 8.76
N ASN A 123 -19.40 -1.73 8.24
CA ASN A 123 -19.03 -2.97 8.93
C ASN A 123 -17.53 -3.29 8.82
N CYS A 124 -16.81 -2.60 7.94
CA CYS A 124 -15.40 -2.82 7.72
C CYS A 124 -14.56 -1.93 8.63
N THR A 125 -13.83 -2.56 9.54
CA THR A 125 -12.79 -1.89 10.32
C THR A 125 -11.45 -1.97 9.58
N CYS A 126 -10.55 -1.02 9.86
CA CYS A 126 -9.29 -0.94 9.12
C CYS A 126 -8.39 -2.19 9.27
N ASP A 127 -8.59 -3.01 10.30
CA ASP A 127 -7.87 -4.28 10.46
C ASP A 127 -8.48 -5.45 9.67
N GLN A 128 -9.70 -5.29 9.14
CA GLN A 128 -10.33 -6.26 8.24
C GLN A 128 -10.00 -5.97 6.77
N VAL A 129 -9.67 -4.72 6.44
CA VAL A 129 -9.36 -4.28 5.09
C VAL A 129 -8.13 -5.00 4.55
N GLN A 130 -8.33 -5.77 3.49
CA GLN A 130 -7.27 -6.46 2.75
C GLN A 130 -6.65 -5.54 1.71
N VAL A 131 -5.35 -5.66 1.52
CA VAL A 131 -4.57 -4.85 0.59
C VAL A 131 -3.53 -5.70 -0.14
N GLY A 132 -2.96 -5.15 -1.20
CA GLY A 132 -1.85 -5.78 -1.92
C GLY A 132 -0.50 -5.67 -1.20
N ALA A 133 0.56 -5.94 -1.95
CA ALA A 133 1.93 -5.87 -1.46
C ALA A 133 2.92 -5.50 -2.55
N CYS A 134 4.08 -4.97 -2.14
CA CYS A 134 5.22 -4.78 -3.01
C CYS A 134 6.24 -5.89 -2.75
N GLN A 135 6.55 -6.68 -3.78
CA GLN A 135 7.52 -7.76 -3.73
C GLN A 135 8.82 -7.33 -4.41
N GLY A 136 9.97 -7.50 -3.74
CA GLY A 136 11.26 -7.22 -4.36
C GLY A 136 11.57 -8.16 -5.52
N LEU A 137 12.18 -7.63 -6.58
CA LEU A 137 12.57 -8.42 -7.76
C LEU A 137 13.84 -9.27 -7.53
N ALA A 138 14.68 -8.87 -6.57
CA ALA A 138 15.89 -9.61 -6.21
C ALA A 138 15.58 -10.73 -5.22
N VAL A 139 16.27 -11.86 -5.38
CA VAL A 139 16.10 -13.03 -4.52
C VAL A 139 16.42 -12.66 -3.07
N GLY A 140 15.48 -12.94 -2.16
CA GLY A 140 15.63 -12.66 -0.73
C GLY A 140 15.24 -11.25 -0.31
N GLU A 141 14.80 -10.39 -1.23
CA GLU A 141 14.22 -9.11 -0.82
C GLU A 141 12.87 -9.32 -0.11
N PRO A 142 12.65 -8.67 1.05
CA PRO A 142 11.41 -8.82 1.78
C PRO A 142 10.26 -8.15 1.02
N MET A 143 9.10 -8.80 1.07
CA MET A 143 7.83 -8.21 0.68
C MET A 143 7.30 -7.30 1.80
N PHE A 144 6.56 -6.25 1.45
CA PHE A 144 5.80 -5.44 2.41
C PHE A 144 4.39 -5.13 1.89
N CYS A 145 3.41 -5.01 2.78
CA CYS A 145 2.04 -4.66 2.40
C CYS A 145 1.94 -3.18 2.01
N ALA A 146 1.17 -2.93 0.96
CA ALA A 146 0.98 -1.61 0.38
C ALA A 146 -0.46 -1.49 -0.15
N VAL A 147 -0.96 -0.25 -0.25
CA VAL A 147 -2.36 -0.01 -0.64
C VAL A 147 -2.55 0.16 -2.15
N SER A 148 -1.45 0.31 -2.89
CA SER A 148 -1.46 0.60 -4.33
C SER A 148 -0.09 0.38 -4.96
N PRO A 149 -0.01 0.20 -6.29
CA PRO A 149 1.26 0.05 -7.01
C PRO A 149 2.18 1.27 -6.88
N GLY A 150 1.63 2.48 -6.70
CA GLY A 150 2.40 3.72 -6.51
C GLY A 150 3.16 3.79 -5.18
N ALA A 151 2.93 2.85 -4.27
CA ALA A 151 3.65 2.71 -3.01
C ALA A 151 4.91 1.84 -3.15
N CYS A 152 5.07 1.14 -4.28
CA CYS A 152 6.22 0.29 -4.57
C CYS A 152 7.40 1.09 -5.10
N ASP A 153 8.61 0.67 -4.74
CA ASP A 153 9.82 1.20 -5.39
C ASP A 153 9.96 0.66 -6.83
N PRO A 154 10.74 1.32 -7.70
CA PRO A 154 11.01 0.83 -9.06
C PRO A 154 11.68 -0.56 -9.12
N SER A 155 12.26 -1.03 -8.01
CA SER A 155 12.88 -2.36 -7.91
C SER A 155 11.90 -3.45 -7.44
N GLN A 156 10.61 -3.15 -7.39
CA GLN A 156 9.59 -4.01 -6.82
C GLN A 156 8.43 -4.21 -7.80
N GLU A 157 7.76 -5.34 -7.65
CA GLU A 157 6.54 -5.69 -8.38
C GLU A 157 5.35 -5.63 -7.44
N TRP A 158 4.27 -5.00 -7.89
CA TRP A 158 2.99 -4.99 -7.19
C TRP A 158 2.33 -6.36 -7.25
N ARG A 159 1.82 -6.83 -6.11
CA ARG A 159 1.06 -8.06 -5.95
C ARG A 159 -0.35 -7.76 -5.46
N THR A 160 -1.35 -8.28 -6.15
CA THR A 160 -2.75 -8.13 -5.79
C THR A 160 -3.12 -9.05 -4.63
N ILE A 161 -4.29 -8.80 -4.01
CA ILE A 161 -4.82 -9.61 -2.92
C ILE A 161 -4.96 -11.09 -3.33
N ALA A 162 -5.44 -11.35 -4.55
CA ALA A 162 -5.57 -12.72 -5.08
C ALA A 162 -4.22 -13.44 -5.22
N GLN A 163 -3.20 -12.75 -5.76
CA GLN A 163 -1.85 -13.31 -5.91
C GLN A 163 -1.18 -13.62 -4.57
N LEU A 164 -1.49 -12.85 -3.52
CA LEU A 164 -0.98 -13.11 -2.17
C LEU A 164 -1.66 -14.33 -1.53
N ALA A 165 -2.96 -14.52 -1.78
CA ALA A 165 -3.71 -15.67 -1.27
C ALA A 165 -3.16 -17.00 -1.81
N GLU A 166 -2.73 -17.04 -3.08
CA GLU A 166 -2.05 -18.20 -3.69
C GLU A 166 -0.77 -18.62 -2.94
N GLN A 167 -0.15 -17.70 -2.18
CA GLN A 167 1.08 -17.93 -1.42
C GLN A 167 0.85 -18.13 0.08
N ASP A 168 -0.41 -18.29 0.53
CA ASP A 168 -0.81 -18.32 1.94
C ASP A 168 -0.34 -17.06 2.70
N ILE A 169 -0.34 -15.90 2.03
CA ILE A 169 0.00 -14.58 2.58
C ILE A 169 -1.25 -13.71 2.60
N SER A 170 -1.44 -12.96 3.68
CA SER A 170 -2.51 -11.97 3.77
C SER A 170 -1.98 -10.64 4.29
N CYS A 171 -2.22 -9.59 3.51
CA CYS A 171 -1.87 -8.22 3.84
C CYS A 171 -3.11 -7.45 4.27
N TYR A 172 -3.01 -6.77 5.41
CA TYR A 172 -4.09 -5.96 5.96
C TYR A 172 -3.64 -4.53 6.17
N LEU A 173 -4.60 -3.62 6.11
CA LEU A 173 -4.34 -2.20 6.25
C LEU A 173 -3.85 -1.84 7.66
N CYS A 174 -4.59 -2.22 8.70
CA CYS A 174 -4.19 -2.02 10.09
C CYS A 174 -3.69 -3.29 10.78
N ARG A 175 -2.92 -3.07 11.85
CA ARG A 175 -2.68 -4.13 12.85
C ARG A 175 -4.01 -4.39 13.55
N GLY A 176 -4.47 -5.64 13.54
CA GLY A 176 -5.61 -6.05 14.38
C GLY A 176 -5.40 -5.59 15.82
N ALA A 177 -6.49 -5.40 16.56
CA ALA A 177 -6.38 -5.37 18.00
C ALA A 177 -5.56 -6.59 18.39
N SER A 178 -4.38 -6.37 18.99
CA SER A 178 -3.60 -7.47 19.54
C SER A 178 -4.57 -8.23 20.41
N LYS A 179 -4.95 -9.46 20.01
CA LYS A 179 -5.81 -10.31 20.83
C LYS A 179 -5.27 -10.18 22.24
N PRO A 180 -6.10 -9.82 23.25
CA PRO A 180 -5.64 -9.61 24.60
C PRO A 180 -4.67 -10.74 24.89
N GLN A 181 -3.38 -10.40 25.03
CA GLN A 181 -2.35 -11.42 25.21
C GLN A 181 -2.88 -12.28 26.35
N PRO A 182 -3.07 -13.60 26.15
CA PRO A 182 -3.70 -14.44 27.15
C PRO A 182 -3.05 -14.07 28.47
N VAL A 183 -3.81 -13.42 29.36
CA VAL A 183 -3.25 -12.92 30.61
C VAL A 183 -2.64 -14.16 31.20
N ALA A 184 -1.30 -14.18 31.32
CA ALA A 184 -0.59 -15.38 31.72
C ALA A 184 -1.36 -15.94 32.91
N PRO A 185 -1.86 -17.18 32.83
CA PRO A 185 -2.78 -17.70 33.82
C PRO A 185 -2.17 -17.37 35.17
N LYS A 186 -2.92 -16.57 35.96
CA LYS A 186 -2.44 -16.06 37.25
C LYS A 186 -1.80 -17.27 37.93
N PRO A 187 -0.53 -17.21 38.35
CA PRO A 187 0.16 -18.36 38.92
C PRO A 187 -0.79 -19.00 39.91
N ASP A 188 -1.12 -20.28 39.68
CA ASP A 188 -2.03 -20.99 40.56
C ASP A 188 -1.54 -20.75 42.00
N PRO A 189 -2.43 -20.44 42.94
CA PRO A 189 -2.06 -20.39 44.34
C PRO A 189 -1.23 -21.63 44.64
N LEU A 190 -0.03 -21.44 45.19
CA LEU A 190 0.86 -22.53 45.60
C LEU A 190 0.02 -23.62 46.28
N PRO A 191 0.17 -24.90 45.87
CA PRO A 191 -0.69 -25.97 46.35
C PRO A 191 -0.69 -25.99 47.88
N LEU A 192 -1.83 -25.63 48.45
CA LEU A 192 -2.15 -26.02 49.82
C LEU A 192 -2.19 -27.56 49.84
N SER A 193 -1.57 -28.12 50.87
CA SER A 193 -1.26 -29.53 51.03
C SER A 193 -2.42 -30.47 50.64
N PRO A 194 -2.11 -31.63 50.04
CA PRO A 194 -3.11 -32.48 49.40
C PRO A 194 -4.16 -33.00 50.39
N PRO A 195 -5.47 -32.83 50.11
CA PRO A 195 -6.50 -33.64 50.75
C PRO A 195 -6.50 -35.06 50.18
N THR A 196 -6.66 -36.02 51.09
CA THR A 196 -6.68 -37.47 50.87
C THR A 196 -7.65 -37.90 49.75
N MET A 197 -7.14 -38.68 48.80
CA MET A 197 -7.91 -39.25 47.69
C MET A 197 -8.90 -40.33 48.15
N GLN A 198 -10.09 -40.32 47.54
CA GLN A 198 -10.96 -41.50 47.43
C GLN A 198 -11.12 -41.87 45.94
N PRO A 199 -11.15 -43.18 45.60
CA PRO A 199 -11.31 -43.64 44.24
C PRO A 199 -12.79 -43.63 43.83
N THR A 200 -13.10 -43.15 42.63
CA THR A 200 -14.38 -43.44 41.97
C THR A 200 -14.14 -43.75 40.51
N SER A 201 -14.40 -45.02 40.18
CA SER A 201 -14.40 -45.60 38.83
C SER A 201 -15.81 -45.55 38.25
N THR A 202 -15.99 -45.10 37.00
CA THR A 202 -17.04 -45.59 36.08
C THR A 202 -16.86 -45.00 34.65
N PRO A 203 -17.47 -45.59 33.60
CA PRO A 203 -16.82 -45.84 32.31
C PRO A 203 -17.52 -45.20 31.09
N THR A 204 -16.83 -45.25 29.95
CA THR A 204 -17.29 -45.48 28.56
C THR A 204 -18.58 -44.83 28.03
N MET A 205 -18.49 -44.07 26.92
CA MET A 205 -19.18 -44.38 25.65
C MET A 205 -18.58 -43.63 24.45
N GLN A 206 -18.88 -44.19 23.28
CA GLN A 206 -18.15 -44.20 22.01
C GLN A 206 -18.83 -43.26 20.96
N PRO A 207 -18.51 -43.30 19.65
CA PRO A 207 -18.38 -42.12 18.79
C PRO A 207 -19.64 -41.84 17.94
N THR A 208 -19.70 -40.67 17.30
CA THR A 208 -20.67 -40.43 16.22
C THR A 208 -19.95 -39.81 15.03
N THR A 209 -19.91 -40.63 13.97
CA THR A 209 -19.52 -40.30 12.61
C THR A 209 -20.71 -39.61 11.94
N GLU A 210 -20.51 -38.43 11.35
CA GLU A 210 -21.41 -37.92 10.32
C GLU A 210 -20.65 -37.80 9.00
N VAL A 211 -21.19 -38.51 8.01
CA VAL A 211 -20.83 -38.55 6.59
C VAL A 211 -21.89 -37.72 5.87
N VAL A 212 -21.52 -36.64 5.20
CA VAL A 212 -22.33 -35.93 4.19
C VAL A 212 -21.33 -35.28 3.22
N GLU A 213 -21.03 -35.88 2.06
CA GLU A 213 -21.76 -35.88 0.78
C GLU A 213 -21.04 -34.96 -0.21
N SER A 214 -20.25 -35.60 -1.08
CA SER A 214 -19.51 -35.00 -2.18
C SER A 214 -20.47 -34.59 -3.30
N MET A 215 -20.48 -33.29 -3.63
CA MET A 215 -21.14 -32.78 -4.83
C MET A 215 -20.26 -32.94 -6.09
N PRO A 216 -20.86 -33.15 -7.26
CA PRO A 216 -20.15 -33.39 -8.51
C PRO A 216 -19.52 -32.13 -9.10
N LEU A 217 -18.30 -32.31 -9.64
CA LEU A 217 -17.63 -31.39 -10.55
C LEU A 217 -18.46 -31.17 -11.82
N ALA A 218 -18.92 -29.94 -12.03
CA ALA A 218 -19.26 -29.44 -13.35
C ALA A 218 -17.96 -29.00 -14.03
N VAL A 219 -17.59 -29.71 -15.10
CA VAL A 219 -16.54 -29.30 -16.04
C VAL A 219 -17.19 -28.35 -17.03
N GLU A 220 -16.96 -27.04 -16.87
CA GLU A 220 -17.23 -26.07 -17.92
C GLU A 220 -16.03 -26.02 -18.88
N GLU A 221 -16.32 -26.33 -20.14
CA GLU A 221 -15.41 -26.31 -21.27
C GLU A 221 -15.53 -24.95 -21.96
N ASP A 222 -14.72 -23.97 -21.54
CA ASP A 222 -14.74 -22.63 -22.15
C ASP A 222 -13.58 -22.41 -23.14
N ASN A 223 -13.98 -22.25 -24.39
CA ASN A 223 -13.17 -22.03 -25.57
C ASN A 223 -12.58 -20.60 -25.60
N ASN A 224 -11.52 -20.33 -24.85
CA ASN A 224 -10.79 -19.05 -24.86
C ASN A 224 -9.44 -19.14 -25.61
N VAL A 225 -9.47 -19.36 -26.93
CA VAL A 225 -8.27 -19.31 -27.79
C VAL A 225 -8.23 -18.04 -28.68
N ALA A 226 -9.24 -17.17 -28.61
CA ALA A 226 -9.34 -16.02 -29.53
C ALA A 226 -8.81 -14.67 -28.99
N MET A 227 -8.46 -14.55 -27.69
CA MET A 227 -8.17 -13.26 -27.05
C MET A 227 -6.70 -13.02 -26.68
N ILE A 228 -5.76 -13.81 -27.20
CA ILE A 228 -4.30 -13.63 -26.97
C ILE A 228 -3.62 -12.91 -28.16
N GLY A 229 -4.34 -12.61 -29.24
CA GLY A 229 -3.78 -11.96 -30.44
C GLY A 229 -3.59 -10.43 -30.34
N GLY A 230 -4.24 -9.75 -29.39
CA GLY A 230 -4.27 -8.28 -29.36
C GLY A 230 -3.09 -7.62 -28.63
N ILE A 231 -2.55 -8.27 -27.60
CA ILE A 231 -1.58 -7.64 -26.68
C ILE A 231 -0.18 -7.55 -27.33
N VAL A 232 0.20 -8.54 -28.13
CA VAL A 232 1.53 -8.56 -28.78
C VAL A 232 1.64 -7.50 -29.88
N GLY A 233 0.54 -7.13 -30.54
CA GLY A 233 0.54 -6.07 -31.57
C GLY A 233 0.67 -4.65 -30.99
N GLY A 234 0.08 -4.40 -29.80
CA GLY A 234 0.07 -3.08 -29.18
C GLY A 234 1.45 -2.61 -28.71
N VAL A 235 2.27 -3.52 -28.18
CA VAL A 235 3.61 -3.18 -27.64
C VAL A 235 4.57 -2.72 -28.75
N ALA A 236 4.53 -3.36 -29.92
CA ALA A 236 5.37 -2.98 -31.05
C ALA A 236 5.02 -1.59 -31.60
N ALA A 237 3.72 -1.28 -31.73
CA ALA A 237 3.28 0.03 -32.19
C ALA A 237 3.61 1.14 -31.18
N GLY A 238 3.43 0.87 -29.87
CA GLY A 238 3.78 1.81 -28.80
C GLY A 238 5.28 2.15 -28.76
N LEU A 239 6.15 1.15 -28.93
CA LEU A 239 7.60 1.34 -29.00
C LEU A 239 8.02 2.21 -30.20
N LEU A 240 7.42 2.01 -31.37
CA LEU A 240 7.73 2.82 -32.56
C LEU A 240 7.33 4.29 -32.39
N VAL A 241 6.19 4.57 -31.76
CA VAL A 241 5.75 5.94 -31.45
C VAL A 241 6.69 6.61 -30.45
N LEU A 242 7.09 5.91 -29.38
CA LEU A 242 8.04 6.41 -28.38
C LEU A 242 9.40 6.76 -29.00
N ILE A 243 9.94 5.89 -29.85
CA ILE A 243 11.19 6.14 -30.58
C ILE A 243 11.06 7.38 -31.47
N GLY A 244 9.93 7.52 -32.19
CA GLY A 244 9.64 8.69 -33.02
C GLY A 244 9.62 10.00 -32.24
N VAL A 245 8.96 10.02 -31.08
CA VAL A 245 8.89 11.20 -30.20
C VAL A 245 10.26 11.57 -29.64
N LEU A 246 11.06 10.60 -29.22
CA LEU A 246 12.43 10.84 -28.74
C LEU A 246 13.33 11.40 -29.84
N PHE A 247 13.23 10.87 -31.06
CA PHE A 247 13.99 11.35 -32.21
C PHE A 247 13.62 12.80 -32.57
N PHE A 248 12.32 13.11 -32.57
CA PHE A 248 11.82 14.46 -32.83
C PHE A 248 12.28 15.48 -31.77
N ARG A 249 12.29 15.08 -30.49
CA ARG A 249 12.80 15.92 -29.40
C ARG A 249 14.31 16.15 -29.46
N ARG A 250 15.10 15.14 -29.86
CA ARG A 250 16.54 15.32 -30.09
C ARG A 250 16.82 16.31 -31.21
N LYS A 251 16.13 16.19 -32.35
CA LYS A 251 16.31 17.09 -33.50
C LYS A 251 15.99 18.55 -33.18
N ARG A 252 15.03 18.82 -32.29
CA ARG A 252 14.73 20.19 -31.82
C ARG A 252 15.85 20.81 -30.96
N LYS A 253 16.69 20.02 -30.30
CA LYS A 253 17.80 20.55 -29.48
C LYS A 253 19.00 20.96 -30.32
N GLU A 254 19.23 20.30 -31.45
CA GLU A 254 20.35 20.59 -32.36
C GLU A 254 20.05 21.77 -33.31
N GLY A 255 18.79 22.22 -33.37
CA GLY A 255 18.35 23.30 -34.24
C GLY A 255 18.35 24.70 -33.61
N LYS A 256 19.02 24.94 -32.48
CA LYS A 256 19.23 26.32 -32.01
C LYS A 256 20.44 26.91 -32.74
N PRO A 257 20.26 27.79 -33.74
CA PRO A 257 21.37 28.48 -34.36
C PRO A 257 22.14 29.27 -33.28
N LEU A 258 23.44 29.02 -33.22
CA LEU A 258 24.42 29.84 -32.50
C LEU A 258 24.42 31.24 -33.13
N SER A 259 23.51 32.09 -32.67
CA SER A 259 23.46 33.51 -33.01
C SER A 259 23.30 34.28 -31.71
N ASN A 260 24.42 34.49 -31.00
CA ASN A 260 24.68 35.60 -30.08
C ASN A 260 25.94 35.31 -29.26
N LEU A 261 27.10 35.30 -29.93
CA LEU A 261 28.34 35.73 -29.29
C LEU A 261 28.36 37.25 -29.43
N ASN A 262 28.06 37.93 -28.32
CA ASN A 262 28.24 39.37 -28.17
C ASN A 262 29.69 39.60 -27.71
N PRO A 263 30.59 40.13 -28.56
CA PRO A 263 31.99 40.34 -28.22
C PRO A 263 32.18 41.79 -27.81
N ASP A 264 31.60 42.21 -26.68
CA ASP A 264 31.91 43.53 -26.10
C ASP A 264 31.48 43.56 -24.63
N ARG A 265 32.35 43.02 -23.77
CA ARG A 265 32.39 43.44 -22.37
C ARG A 265 33.85 43.65 -22.00
N ILE A 266 34.25 44.89 -22.15
CA ILE A 266 35.52 45.46 -21.69
C ILE A 266 35.52 45.35 -20.16
N ASP A 267 36.41 44.53 -19.63
CA ASP A 267 36.80 44.58 -18.23
C ASP A 267 37.65 45.84 -18.03
N VAL A 268 37.06 46.84 -17.36
CA VAL A 268 37.80 47.98 -16.82
C VAL A 268 38.30 47.55 -15.44
N GLU A 269 39.57 47.21 -15.36
CA GLU A 269 40.35 47.26 -14.13
C GLU A 269 40.25 48.69 -13.56
N ASN A 270 39.71 48.81 -12.34
CA ASN A 270 39.95 49.97 -11.49
C ASN A 270 40.58 49.48 -10.19
N GLU A 271 41.87 49.76 -10.14
CA GLU A 271 42.74 50.11 -9.04
C GLU A 271 42.18 50.33 -7.61
N GLU A 272 43.07 49.95 -6.69
CA GLU A 272 43.45 50.65 -5.45
C GLU A 272 42.55 50.54 -4.22
N LEU A 273 43.02 49.94 -3.11
CA LEU A 273 44.05 50.38 -2.15
C LEU A 273 43.35 50.97 -0.91
N SER A 274 43.29 50.19 0.17
CA SER A 274 43.17 50.77 1.52
C SER A 274 43.66 49.80 2.60
N VAL A 275 44.90 50.04 3.02
CA VAL A 275 45.38 50.13 4.41
C VAL A 275 44.86 49.10 5.42
N GLY A 276 45.81 48.26 5.87
CA GLY A 276 45.74 47.45 7.08
C GLY A 276 47.02 46.66 7.26
#